data_AF-A0A2K5ZQI2-F1
#
_entry.id   AF-A0A2K5ZQI2-F1
#
_cell.length_a   1.000
_cell.length_b   1.000
_cell.length_c   1.000
_cell.angle_alpha   90.00
_cell.angle_beta   90.00
_cell.angle_gamma   90.00
#
_symmetry.space_group_name_H-M   'P 1'
#
loop_
_entity.id
_entity.type
_entity.pdbx_description
1 polymer ?
#
loop_
_entity_poly.entity_id
_entity_poly.type
_entity_poly.pdbx_seq_one_letter_code
_entity_poly.pdbx_strand_id
1 'polypeptide(L)'
;MATRRLLGAARIWAGWGTRELLDPASPRRLLVRDYAKKPLFEMNLGPPKTLEELDPETREYWRLLRKQNIWRHNRLSKNKKL
;
A
#
# COMPACT_ATOMS: atom_id res chain seq x y z
N MET A 1 -53.43 -17.60 -21.62
CA MET A 1 -53.78 -17.36 -20.20
C MET A 1 -52.83 -18.16 -19.31
N ALA A 2 -51.68 -17.57 -18.96
CA ALA A 2 -50.71 -18.20 -18.05
C ALA A 2 -50.16 -17.14 -17.09
N THR A 3 -51.05 -16.57 -16.28
CA THR A 3 -50.73 -15.65 -15.19
C THR A 3 -50.70 -16.42 -13.88
N ARG A 4 -49.55 -17.02 -13.53
CA ARG A 4 -49.30 -17.40 -12.13
C ARG A 4 -47.86 -17.11 -11.70
N ARG A 5 -47.75 -15.98 -10.98
CA ARG A 5 -47.09 -15.84 -9.65
C ARG A 5 -45.59 -15.52 -9.63
N LEU A 6 -45.29 -14.27 -10.01
CA LEU A 6 -44.16 -13.47 -9.52
C LEU A 6 -44.37 -13.09 -8.02
N LEU A 7 -44.33 -14.05 -7.10
CA LEU A 7 -44.41 -13.79 -5.65
C LEU A 7 -43.21 -14.37 -4.87
N GLY A 8 -42.07 -14.58 -5.53
CA GLY A 8 -40.84 -15.08 -4.88
C GLY A 8 -39.80 -14.02 -4.54
N ALA A 9 -39.77 -12.89 -5.27
CA ALA A 9 -38.63 -11.96 -5.22
C ALA A 9 -38.65 -11.01 -4.01
N ALA A 10 -39.81 -10.77 -3.39
CA ALA A 10 -39.97 -9.76 -2.34
C ALA A 10 -39.42 -10.20 -0.96
N ARG A 11 -39.20 -11.50 -0.71
CA ARG A 11 -38.71 -11.97 0.61
C ARG A 11 -37.19 -11.92 0.78
N ILE A 12 -36.43 -11.83 -0.31
CA ILE A 12 -34.96 -11.94 -0.25
C ILE A 12 -34.32 -10.59 0.14
N TRP A 13 -35.02 -9.46 -0.07
CA TRP A 13 -34.51 -8.12 0.25
C TRP A 13 -34.75 -7.67 1.70
N ALA A 14 -35.75 -8.24 2.39
CA ALA A 14 -36.07 -7.85 3.77
C ALA A 14 -35.08 -8.39 4.83
N GLY A 15 -34.15 -9.28 4.44
CA GLY A 15 -33.16 -9.88 5.34
C GLY A 15 -31.79 -9.18 5.40
N TRP A 16 -31.56 -8.11 4.62
CA TRP A 16 -30.28 -7.39 4.59
C TRP A 16 -30.22 -6.19 5.56
N GLY A 17 -31.25 -6.00 6.39
CA GLY A 17 -31.48 -4.76 7.15
C GLY A 17 -30.91 -4.66 8.56
N THR A 18 -30.35 -5.73 9.15
CA THR A 18 -29.81 -5.67 10.53
C THR A 18 -28.65 -6.64 10.74
N ARG A 19 -27.57 -6.46 9.97
CA ARG A 19 -26.25 -6.78 10.54
C ARG A 19 -25.89 -5.64 11.49
N GLU A 20 -26.22 -5.85 12.76
CA GLU A 20 -25.59 -5.26 13.94
C GLU A 20 -24.64 -4.10 13.60
N LEU A 21 -25.21 -2.89 13.52
CA LEU A 21 -24.42 -1.67 13.60
C LEU A 21 -23.83 -1.64 15.00
N LEU A 22 -22.60 -2.15 15.11
CA LEU A 22 -21.75 -1.96 16.26
C LEU A 22 -21.78 -0.46 16.60
N ASP A 23 -22.34 -0.15 17.76
CA ASP A 23 -22.67 1.20 18.19
C ASP A 23 -21.50 2.16 17.95
N PRO A 24 -21.64 3.22 17.11
CA PRO A 24 -20.56 4.17 16.82
C PRO A 24 -20.16 5.01 18.06
N ALA A 25 -20.88 4.88 19.17
CA ALA A 25 -20.59 5.51 20.45
C ALA A 25 -19.60 4.73 21.33
N SER A 26 -19.12 3.54 20.93
CA SER A 26 -18.01 2.88 21.63
C SER A 26 -16.71 3.67 21.40
N PRO A 27 -16.01 4.15 22.46
CA PRO A 27 -14.74 4.87 22.32
C PRO A 27 -13.60 3.89 22.01
N ARG A 28 -13.68 3.21 20.86
CA ARG A 28 -12.55 2.54 20.19
C ARG A 28 -11.90 3.46 19.16
N ARG A 29 -12.00 4.78 19.34
CA ARG A 29 -11.16 5.77 18.65
C ARG A 29 -9.81 5.90 19.38
N LEU A 30 -9.10 4.79 19.60
CA LEU A 30 -7.64 4.90 19.69
C LEU A 30 -7.19 5.17 18.26
N LEU A 31 -6.70 6.38 18.09
CA LEU A 31 -6.81 7.15 16.88
C LEU A 31 -6.00 6.47 15.76
N VAL A 32 -6.55 6.47 14.56
CA VAL A 32 -5.79 6.34 13.29
C VAL A 32 -4.52 7.25 13.30
N ARG A 33 -4.50 8.29 14.13
CA ARG A 33 -3.33 9.15 14.34
C ARG A 33 -2.15 8.47 15.05
N ASP A 34 -2.38 7.47 15.89
CA ASP A 34 -1.33 6.89 16.73
C ASP A 34 -0.56 5.77 16.02
N TYR A 35 -1.12 5.12 14.99
CA TYR A 35 -0.40 4.10 14.22
C TYR A 35 0.71 4.69 13.35
N ALA A 36 0.55 5.95 12.91
CA ALA A 36 1.51 6.61 12.03
C ALA A 36 2.68 7.23 12.80
N LYS A 37 2.53 7.46 14.12
CA LYS A 37 3.47 8.28 14.88
C LYS A 37 4.82 7.63 15.10
N LYS A 38 4.90 6.30 15.24
CA LYS A 38 6.15 5.61 15.59
C LYS A 38 7.14 5.47 14.42
N PRO A 39 6.76 4.99 13.22
CA PRO A 39 7.72 4.76 12.14
C PRO A 39 8.19 6.04 11.43
N LEU A 40 7.49 7.17 11.59
CA LEU A 40 7.82 8.41 10.89
C LEU A 40 9.09 9.09 11.42
N PHE A 41 9.36 9.00 12.73
CA PHE A 41 10.51 9.66 13.33
C PHE A 41 11.82 8.86 13.21
N GLU A 42 11.74 7.61 12.76
CA GLU A 42 12.90 6.73 12.52
C GLU A 42 13.43 6.83 11.08
N MET A 43 12.77 7.62 10.22
CA MET A 43 13.19 7.79 8.83
C MET A 43 14.41 8.70 8.71
N ASN A 44 15.34 8.38 7.81
CA ASN A 44 16.45 9.26 7.48
C ASN A 44 15.93 10.50 6.73
N LEU A 45 15.93 11.66 7.40
CA LEU A 45 15.56 12.96 6.82
C LEU A 45 16.75 13.68 6.15
N GLY A 46 17.95 13.13 6.31
CA GLY A 46 19.19 13.64 5.74
C GLY A 46 19.44 13.20 4.30
N PRO A 47 20.65 13.46 3.76
CA PRO A 47 21.03 12.94 2.46
C PRO A 47 20.94 11.40 2.43
N PRO A 48 20.66 10.81 1.27
CA PRO A 48 20.59 9.36 1.14
C PRO A 48 21.94 8.74 1.46
N LYS A 49 21.91 7.61 2.18
CA LYS A 49 23.11 6.83 2.51
C LYS A 49 23.87 6.43 1.25
N THR A 50 25.19 6.49 1.33
CA THR A 50 26.06 6.08 0.23
C THR A 50 26.15 4.54 0.16
N LEU A 51 26.68 4.00 -0.95
CA LEU A 51 26.81 2.55 -1.11
C LEU A 51 27.77 1.94 -0.07
N GLU A 52 28.81 2.68 0.31
CA GLU A 52 29.85 2.24 1.25
C GLU A 52 29.34 2.14 2.69
N GLU A 53 28.34 2.95 3.04
CA GLU A 53 27.69 2.94 4.35
C GLU A 53 26.65 1.82 4.48
N LEU A 54 26.19 1.24 3.37
CA LEU A 54 25.17 0.20 3.38
C LEU A 54 25.81 -1.18 3.54
N ASP A 55 25.19 -2.00 4.39
CA ASP A 55 25.60 -3.39 4.60
C ASP A 55 25.32 -4.24 3.33
N PRO A 56 26.33 -4.96 2.78
CA PRO A 56 26.18 -5.85 1.63
C PRO A 56 25.11 -6.94 1.78
N GLU A 57 24.79 -7.35 3.01
CA GLU A 57 23.77 -8.37 3.28
C GLU A 57 22.34 -7.79 3.21
N THR A 58 22.20 -6.47 3.07
CA THR A 58 20.89 -5.80 3.03
C THR A 58 20.40 -5.62 1.60
N ARG A 59 19.09 -5.81 1.37
CA ARG A 59 18.47 -5.62 0.05
C ARG A 59 18.62 -4.20 -0.51
N GLU A 60 18.73 -3.20 0.37
CA GLU A 60 18.88 -1.78 -0.01
C GLU A 60 20.20 -1.51 -0.73
N TYR A 61 21.28 -2.15 -0.29
CA TYR A 61 22.60 -2.10 -0.95
C TYR A 61 22.49 -2.51 -2.42
N TRP A 62 21.89 -3.68 -2.68
CA TRP A 62 21.74 -4.21 -4.03
C TRP A 62 20.80 -3.38 -4.92
N ARG A 63 19.80 -2.72 -4.34
CA ARG A 63 18.94 -1.76 -5.08
C ARG A 63 19.75 -0.55 -5.54
N LEU A 64 20.57 0.01 -4.66
CA LEU A 64 21.38 1.19 -4.96
C LEU A 64 22.48 0.87 -5.98
N LEU A 65 23.17 -0.27 -5.82
CA LEU A 65 24.16 -0.75 -6.78
C LEU A 65 23.58 -0.94 -8.18
N ARG A 66 22.39 -1.55 -8.28
CA ARG A 66 21.70 -1.72 -9.57
C ARG A 66 21.37 -0.38 -10.21
N LYS A 67 20.88 0.59 -9.43
CA LYS A 67 20.56 1.94 -9.91
C LYS A 67 21.79 2.63 -10.49
N GLN A 68 22.92 2.57 -9.79
CA GLN A 68 24.19 3.13 -10.26
C GLN A 68 24.67 2.47 -11.56
N ASN A 69 24.57 1.15 -11.67
CA ASN A 69 24.95 0.42 -12.88
C ASN A 69 24.09 0.80 -14.10
N ILE A 70 22.78 0.98 -13.92
CA ILE A 70 21.89 1.47 -14.98
C ILE A 70 22.31 2.87 -15.43
N TRP A 71 22.58 3.77 -14.50
CA TRP A 71 23.04 5.12 -14.83
C TRP A 71 24.37 5.13 -15.59
N ARG A 72 25.32 4.29 -15.17
CA ARG A 72 26.58 4.09 -15.89
C ARG A 72 26.31 3.61 -17.30
N HIS A 73 25.49 2.57 -17.47
CA HIS A 73 25.14 2.03 -18.77
C HIS A 73 24.52 3.11 -19.68
N ASN A 74 23.53 3.84 -19.18
CA ASN A 74 22.85 4.90 -19.92
C ASN A 74 23.81 6.02 -20.33
N ARG A 75 24.78 6.37 -19.47
CA ARG A 75 25.81 7.35 -19.80
C ARG A 75 26.73 6.86 -20.93
N LEU A 76 27.12 5.59 -20.89
CA LEU A 76 27.98 4.98 -21.89
C LEU A 76 27.26 4.73 -23.23
N SER A 77 25.97 4.44 -23.20
CA SER A 77 25.17 4.20 -24.41
C SER A 77 24.71 5.48 -25.09
N LYS A 78 24.71 6.63 -24.39
CA LYS A 78 24.21 7.92 -24.89
C LYS A 78 24.83 8.36 -26.24
N ASN A 79 26.10 8.02 -26.49
CA ASN A 79 26.82 8.45 -27.68
C ASN A 79 26.99 7.34 -28.73
N LYS A 80 26.37 6.17 -28.52
CA LYS A 80 26.39 5.10 -29.52
C LYS A 80 25.34 5.42 -30.58
N LYS A 81 25.79 5.69 -31.80
CA LYS A 81 24.90 5.71 -32.97
C LYS A 81 24.47 4.26 -33.25
N LEU A 82 23.18 4.08 -33.56
CA LEU A 82 22.60 2.81 -33.97
C LEU A 82 23.26 2.28 -35.25
#